data_AF-A0A927A5F1-F1
#
_entry.id   AF-A0A927A5F1-F1
#
_cell.length_a   1.000
_cell.length_b   1.000
_cell.length_c   1.000
_cell.angle_alpha   90.00
_cell.angle_beta   90.00
_cell.angle_gamma   90.00
#
_symmetry.space_group_name_H-M   'P 1'
#
loop_
_entity.id
_entity.type
_entity.pdbx_description
1 polymer ?
#
loop_
_entity_poly.entity_id
_entity_poly.type
_entity_poly.pdbx_seq_one_letter_code
_entity_poly.pdbx_strand_id
1 'polypeptide(L)'
;MSSKQNNRDEENLSLEQSLMKTISEAGMRDTAFNIAEVCGDKLLENLQDETLSKIPIIKSVYSLVKSGFAVRDYLFIKKILSFVSGFKEVDDKFRKSLEDKYTDPEYRQKMGQELINALTMFDQISKADALFKVFAAYIRDEINYQEFSQYSYILQNIDLNNLRIFREFYYENGL
;
A
#
# COMPACT_ATOMS: atom_id res chain seq x y z
N MET A 1 -40.24 22.15 -15.76
CA MET A 1 -40.07 20.73 -15.41
C MET A 1 -38.59 20.42 -15.56
N SER A 2 -37.90 20.30 -14.43
CA SER A 2 -36.45 20.12 -14.34
C SER A 2 -36.14 18.63 -14.26
N SER A 3 -35.60 18.06 -15.34
CA SER A 3 -35.10 16.70 -15.37
C SER A 3 -33.63 16.70 -14.96
N LYS A 4 -33.42 16.49 -13.66
CA LYS A 4 -32.29 15.85 -12.97
C LYS A 4 -31.01 15.69 -13.82
N GLN A 5 -30.11 16.67 -13.69
CA GLN A 5 -28.68 16.45 -13.76
C GLN A 5 -28.33 15.45 -12.64
N ASN A 6 -28.06 14.19 -12.99
CA ASN A 6 -27.48 13.22 -12.06
C ASN A 6 -26.09 12.85 -12.58
N ASN A 7 -25.22 13.86 -12.68
CA ASN A 7 -23.79 13.62 -12.68
C ASN A 7 -23.43 13.36 -11.22
N ARG A 8 -23.24 12.10 -10.85
CA ARG A 8 -22.36 11.80 -9.72
C ARG A 8 -20.99 12.21 -10.21
N ASP A 9 -20.49 13.33 -9.72
CA ASP A 9 -19.09 13.68 -9.88
C ASP A 9 -18.30 12.45 -9.44
N GLU A 10 -17.53 11.85 -10.35
CA GLU A 10 -16.52 10.88 -9.96
C GLU A 10 -15.59 11.64 -9.01
N GLU A 11 -15.75 11.39 -7.72
CA GLU A 11 -14.93 12.02 -6.69
C GLU A 11 -13.47 11.68 -7.02
N ASN A 12 -12.73 12.68 -7.52
CA ASN A 12 -11.31 12.54 -7.80
C ASN A 12 -10.61 12.51 -6.44
N LEU A 13 -10.57 11.31 -5.86
CA LEU A 13 -9.86 11.04 -4.62
C LEU A 13 -8.38 11.40 -4.79
N SER A 14 -7.82 12.05 -3.78
CA SER A 14 -6.37 12.24 -3.68
C SER A 14 -5.66 10.90 -3.66
N LEU A 15 -4.35 10.89 -3.91
CA LEU A 15 -3.57 9.65 -3.93
C LEU A 15 -3.64 8.93 -2.55
N GLU A 16 -3.60 9.70 -1.47
CA GLU A 16 -3.72 9.22 -0.10
C GLU A 16 -5.11 8.61 0.15
N GLN A 17 -6.17 9.30 -0.27
CA GLN A 17 -7.55 8.82 -0.13
C GLN A 17 -7.79 7.53 -0.93
N SER A 18 -7.26 7.47 -2.15
CA SER A 18 -7.36 6.28 -2.99
C SER A 18 -6.58 5.09 -2.43
N LEU A 19 -5.39 5.32 -1.85
CA LEU A 19 -4.64 4.26 -1.18
C LEU A 19 -5.42 3.72 0.02
N MET A 20 -5.96 4.59 0.85
CA MET A 20 -6.76 4.19 2.00
C MET A 20 -8.02 3.41 1.57
N LYS A 21 -8.69 3.85 0.50
CA LYS A 21 -9.82 3.11 -0.08
C LYS A 21 -9.39 1.73 -0.57
N THR A 22 -8.26 1.63 -1.28
CA THR A 22 -7.69 0.34 -1.70
C THR A 22 -7.35 -0.56 -0.51
N ILE A 23 -6.79 -0.02 0.58
CA ILE A 23 -6.50 -0.77 1.81
C ILE A 23 -7.76 -1.31 2.46
N SER A 24 -8.79 -0.47 2.58
CA SER A 24 -10.09 -0.89 3.12
C SER A 24 -10.71 -1.99 2.28
N GLU A 25 -10.67 -1.86 0.95
CA GLU A 25 -11.20 -2.87 0.03
C GLU A 25 -10.37 -4.15 0.04
N ALA A 26 -9.03 -4.06 0.15
CA ALA A 26 -8.14 -5.22 0.27
C ALA A 26 -8.28 -5.95 1.62
N GLY A 27 -8.76 -5.25 2.67
CA GLY A 27 -9.25 -5.91 3.88
C GLY A 27 -10.34 -6.94 3.58
N MET A 28 -11.12 -6.74 2.50
CA MET A 28 -12.06 -7.75 2.01
C MET A 28 -11.30 -8.88 1.31
N ARG A 29 -11.51 -10.11 1.77
CA ARG A 29 -10.77 -11.30 1.33
C ARG A 29 -10.78 -11.49 -0.19
N ASP A 30 -11.92 -11.30 -0.84
CA ASP A 30 -12.06 -11.50 -2.29
C ASP A 30 -11.25 -10.48 -3.10
N THR A 31 -11.22 -9.22 -2.65
CA THR A 31 -10.43 -8.16 -3.29
C THR A 31 -8.94 -8.45 -3.17
N ALA A 32 -8.47 -8.91 -2.01
CA ALA A 32 -7.06 -9.26 -1.82
C ALA A 32 -6.59 -10.36 -2.79
N PHE A 33 -7.43 -11.37 -3.04
CA PHE A 33 -7.13 -12.41 -4.03
C PHE A 33 -7.02 -11.84 -5.45
N ASN A 34 -7.98 -11.01 -5.85
CA ASN A 34 -7.97 -10.36 -7.17
C ASN A 34 -6.73 -9.48 -7.35
N ILE A 35 -6.34 -8.70 -6.33
CA ILE A 35 -5.13 -7.87 -6.39
C ILE A 35 -3.88 -8.76 -6.52
N ALA A 36 -3.77 -9.80 -5.68
CA ALA A 36 -2.61 -10.70 -5.69
C ALA A 36 -2.42 -11.43 -7.04
N GLU A 37 -3.50 -11.81 -7.72
CA GLU A 37 -3.45 -12.39 -9.07
C GLU A 37 -2.80 -11.42 -10.06
N VAL A 38 -3.13 -10.14 -9.94
CA VAL A 38 -2.62 -9.08 -10.81
C VAL A 38 -1.17 -8.69 -10.47
N CYS A 39 -0.75 -8.83 -9.21
CA CYS A 39 0.61 -8.55 -8.72
C CYS A 39 1.70 -9.50 -9.26
N GLY A 40 1.34 -10.64 -9.86
CA GLY A 40 2.30 -11.59 -10.40
C GLY A 40 3.13 -11.05 -11.57
N ASP A 41 3.91 -11.91 -12.23
CA ASP A 41 4.83 -11.52 -13.32
C ASP A 41 4.13 -10.85 -14.53
N LYS A 42 2.81 -10.94 -14.59
CA LYS A 42 1.97 -10.37 -15.64
C LYS A 42 1.58 -8.91 -15.43
N LEU A 43 2.12 -8.22 -14.42
CA LEU A 43 1.76 -6.81 -14.17
C LEU A 43 1.83 -5.95 -15.44
N LEU A 44 2.89 -6.09 -16.27
CA LEU A 44 3.03 -5.34 -17.52
C LEU A 44 1.96 -5.67 -18.56
N GLU A 45 1.53 -6.93 -18.64
CA GLU A 45 0.42 -7.38 -19.49
C GLU A 45 -0.91 -6.83 -18.98
N ASN A 46 -1.06 -6.77 -17.66
CA ASN A 46 -2.26 -6.32 -16.96
C ASN A 46 -2.39 -4.78 -16.89
N LEU A 47 -1.32 -4.00 -17.16
CA LEU A 47 -1.38 -2.52 -17.21
C LEU A 47 -2.38 -1.99 -18.26
N GLN A 48 -2.75 -2.81 -19.24
CA GLN A 48 -3.76 -2.48 -20.25
C GLN A 48 -5.13 -3.14 -19.94
N ASP A 49 -5.21 -3.94 -18.89
CA ASP A 49 -6.41 -4.67 -18.49
C ASP A 49 -7.31 -3.78 -17.62
N GLU A 50 -8.62 -3.86 -17.85
CA GLU A 50 -9.66 -3.22 -17.04
C GLU A 50 -9.63 -3.68 -15.57
N THR A 51 -8.95 -4.78 -15.27
CA THR A 51 -8.84 -5.32 -13.91
C THR A 51 -7.99 -4.43 -13.01
N LEU A 52 -6.90 -3.84 -13.51
CA LEU A 52 -6.07 -2.92 -12.72
C LEU A 52 -6.75 -1.57 -12.47
N SER A 53 -7.51 -1.08 -13.44
CA SER A 53 -8.22 0.20 -13.32
C SER A 53 -9.36 0.16 -12.30
N LYS A 54 -9.77 -1.03 -11.85
CA LYS A 54 -10.73 -1.22 -10.73
C LYS A 54 -10.10 -0.94 -9.36
N ILE A 55 -8.78 -1.01 -9.24
CA ILE A 55 -8.09 -0.70 -7.98
C ILE A 55 -8.01 0.83 -7.82
N PRO A 56 -8.63 1.43 -6.78
CA PRO A 56 -8.74 2.89 -6.67
C PRO A 56 -7.41 3.65 -6.77
N ILE A 57 -6.36 3.19 -6.08
CA ILE A 57 -5.04 3.82 -6.12
C ILE A 57 -4.40 3.78 -7.50
N ILE A 58 -4.60 2.69 -8.25
CA ILE A 58 -4.08 2.55 -9.59
C ILE A 58 -4.78 3.55 -10.53
N LYS A 59 -6.11 3.70 -10.42
CA LYS A 59 -6.86 4.72 -11.16
C LYS A 59 -6.34 6.13 -10.89
N SER A 60 -6.07 6.47 -9.62
CA SER A 60 -5.49 7.77 -9.26
C SER A 60 -4.07 7.98 -9.77
N VAL A 61 -3.22 6.95 -9.80
CA VAL A 61 -1.88 7.07 -10.40
C VAL A 61 -2.00 7.35 -11.89
N TYR A 62 -2.84 6.62 -12.63
CA TYR A 62 -3.04 6.86 -14.06
C TYR A 62 -3.60 8.25 -14.37
N SER A 63 -4.47 8.82 -13.52
CA SER A 63 -5.02 10.16 -13.74
C SER A 63 -3.97 11.27 -13.54
N LEU A 64 -2.94 11.03 -12.73
CA LEU A 64 -1.84 11.97 -12.51
C LEU A 64 -0.79 11.94 -13.63
N VAL A 65 -0.62 10.79 -14.29
CA VAL A 65 0.37 10.60 -15.34
C VAL A 65 -0.18 11.07 -16.69
N LYS A 66 -0.02 12.37 -16.99
CA LYS A 66 -0.53 13.00 -18.23
C LYS A 66 0.33 12.82 -19.48
N SER A 67 1.58 12.34 -19.36
CA SER A 67 2.57 12.34 -20.45
C SER A 67 3.20 10.97 -20.76
N GLY A 68 2.48 9.89 -20.46
CA GLY A 68 2.95 8.52 -20.64
C GLY A 68 3.60 7.96 -19.38
N PHE A 69 3.51 6.64 -19.24
CA PHE A 69 3.89 5.90 -18.04
C PHE A 69 5.40 5.80 -17.88
N ALA A 70 5.97 6.35 -16.80
CA ALA A 70 7.40 6.31 -16.55
C ALA A 70 7.81 5.07 -15.72
N VAL A 71 9.10 4.71 -15.78
CA VAL A 71 9.67 3.63 -14.94
C VAL A 71 9.42 3.89 -13.45
N ARG A 72 9.42 5.15 -13.03
CA ARG A 72 9.11 5.52 -11.64
C ARG A 72 7.67 5.14 -11.26
N ASP A 73 6.71 5.42 -12.13
CA ASP A 73 5.29 5.12 -11.90
C ASP A 73 5.07 3.61 -11.85
N TYR A 74 5.74 2.88 -12.74
CA TYR A 74 5.77 1.41 -12.73
C TYR A 74 6.28 0.84 -11.40
N LEU A 75 7.43 1.34 -10.93
CA LEU A 75 8.03 0.88 -9.68
C LEU A 75 7.17 1.26 -8.47
N PHE A 76 6.52 2.43 -8.50
CA PHE A 76 5.59 2.85 -7.46
C PHE A 76 4.36 1.93 -7.39
N ILE A 77 3.75 1.62 -8.53
CA ILE A 77 2.64 0.66 -8.62
C ILE A 77 3.07 -0.72 -8.13
N LYS A 78 4.25 -1.20 -8.52
CA LYS A 78 4.78 -2.48 -7.99
C LYS A 78 4.89 -2.48 -6.47
N LYS A 79 5.36 -1.39 -5.87
CA LYS A 79 5.44 -1.25 -4.40
C LYS A 79 4.06 -1.27 -3.74
N ILE A 80 3.08 -0.55 -4.29
CA ILE A 80 1.68 -0.59 -3.79
C ILE A 80 1.13 -2.02 -3.85
N LEU A 81 1.28 -2.68 -4.99
CA LEU A 81 0.78 -4.03 -5.23
C LEU A 81 1.43 -5.06 -4.29
N SER A 82 2.74 -4.94 -4.07
CA SER A 82 3.48 -5.75 -3.08
C SER A 82 2.91 -5.55 -1.68
N PHE A 83 2.75 -4.30 -1.23
CA PHE A 83 2.17 -3.97 0.08
C PHE A 83 0.75 -4.54 0.24
N VAL A 84 -0.11 -4.35 -0.76
CA VAL A 84 -1.51 -4.80 -0.71
C VAL A 84 -1.64 -6.33 -0.80
N SER A 85 -0.68 -7.02 -1.41
CA SER A 85 -0.69 -8.49 -1.46
C SER A 85 -0.64 -9.14 -0.07
N GLY A 86 -0.08 -8.44 0.93
CA GLY A 86 -0.02 -8.92 2.31
C GLY A 86 -1.40 -9.17 2.94
N PHE A 87 -2.46 -8.52 2.43
CA PHE A 87 -3.82 -8.71 2.92
C PHE A 87 -4.39 -10.10 2.62
N LYS A 88 -3.76 -10.89 1.73
CA LYS A 88 -4.18 -12.26 1.41
C LYS A 88 -4.18 -13.19 2.63
N GLU A 89 -3.26 -12.96 3.56
CA GLU A 89 -3.01 -13.86 4.70
C GLU A 89 -3.57 -13.33 6.03
N VAL A 90 -4.34 -12.23 6.02
CA VAL A 90 -4.88 -11.65 7.26
C VAL A 90 -6.10 -12.42 7.78
N ASP A 91 -6.23 -12.46 9.10
CA ASP A 91 -7.34 -13.05 9.81
C ASP A 91 -8.49 -12.06 10.01
N ASP A 92 -9.65 -12.56 10.46
CA ASP A 92 -10.84 -11.73 10.67
C ASP A 92 -10.66 -10.72 11.81
N LYS A 93 -9.78 -11.03 12.76
CA LYS A 93 -9.42 -10.09 13.84
C LYS A 93 -8.74 -8.86 13.27
N PHE A 94 -7.73 -9.04 12.41
CA PHE A 94 -7.08 -7.93 11.72
C PHE A 94 -8.08 -7.12 10.89
N ARG A 95 -8.97 -7.78 10.14
CA ARG A 95 -9.98 -7.10 9.30
C ARG A 95 -10.85 -6.17 10.14
N LYS A 96 -11.35 -6.67 11.27
CA LYS A 96 -12.16 -5.88 12.20
C LYS A 96 -11.38 -4.70 12.77
N SER A 97 -10.16 -4.90 13.24
CA SER A 97 -9.33 -3.81 13.75
C SER A 97 -9.03 -2.74 12.69
N LEU A 98 -8.85 -3.15 11.43
CA LEU A 98 -8.70 -2.23 10.31
C LEU A 98 -9.98 -1.43 10.08
N GLU A 99 -11.14 -2.08 10.03
CA GLU A 99 -12.44 -1.43 9.87
C GLU A 99 -12.68 -0.39 10.97
N ASP A 100 -12.43 -0.76 12.23
CA ASP A 100 -12.58 0.12 13.39
C ASP A 100 -11.72 1.37 13.25
N LYS A 101 -10.42 1.22 12.96
CA LYS A 101 -9.50 2.35 12.73
C LYS A 101 -9.90 3.17 11.51
N TYR A 102 -10.37 2.53 10.45
CA TYR A 102 -10.75 3.18 9.20
C TYR A 102 -11.93 4.15 9.35
N THR A 103 -12.78 4.01 10.39
CA THR A 103 -13.87 4.95 10.65
C THR A 103 -13.38 6.38 10.96
N ASP A 104 -12.18 6.52 11.53
CA ASP A 104 -11.59 7.81 11.90
C ASP A 104 -11.00 8.55 10.67
N PRO A 105 -11.53 9.74 10.32
CA PRO A 105 -10.99 10.54 9.23
C PRO A 105 -9.54 10.98 9.41
N GLU A 106 -9.13 11.30 10.64
CA GLU A 106 -7.76 11.77 10.92
C GLU A 106 -6.77 10.62 10.70
N TYR A 107 -7.10 9.43 11.23
CA TYR A 107 -6.39 8.19 10.90
C TYR A 107 -6.24 8.00 9.40
N ARG A 108 -7.33 8.07 8.62
CA ARG A 108 -7.28 7.83 7.16
C ARG A 108 -6.34 8.81 6.48
N GLN A 109 -6.45 10.10 6.79
CA GLN A 109 -5.59 11.12 6.19
C GLN A 109 -4.12 10.89 6.54
N LYS A 110 -3.82 10.71 7.84
CA LYS A 110 -2.46 10.59 8.35
C LYS A 110 -1.78 9.31 7.88
N MET A 111 -2.47 8.17 7.93
CA MET A 111 -1.96 6.90 7.40
C MET A 111 -1.80 6.90 5.90
N GLY A 112 -2.77 7.47 5.16
CA GLY A 112 -2.64 7.60 3.71
C GLY A 112 -1.37 8.36 3.32
N GLN A 113 -1.10 9.49 3.97
CA GLN A 113 0.10 10.29 3.72
C GLN A 113 1.39 9.52 4.06
N GLU A 114 1.46 8.90 5.25
CA GLU A 114 2.64 8.18 5.71
C GLU A 114 2.98 7.00 4.79
N LEU A 115 1.97 6.23 4.38
CA LEU A 115 2.14 5.09 3.47
C LEU A 115 2.54 5.54 2.05
N ILE A 116 1.91 6.59 1.51
CA ILE A 116 2.29 7.15 0.20
C ILE A 116 3.74 7.63 0.21
N ASN A 117 4.15 8.35 1.26
CA ASN A 117 5.52 8.82 1.42
C ASN A 117 6.50 7.64 1.45
N ALA A 118 6.25 6.65 2.31
CA ALA A 118 7.11 5.47 2.44
C ALA A 118 7.23 4.69 1.11
N LEU A 119 6.10 4.36 0.49
CA LEU A 119 6.06 3.61 -0.77
C LEU A 119 6.72 4.38 -1.91
N THR A 120 6.64 5.71 -1.92
CA THR A 120 7.35 6.53 -2.91
C THR A 120 8.86 6.46 -2.72
N MET A 121 9.32 6.56 -1.46
CA MET A 121 10.73 6.67 -1.11
C MET A 121 11.52 5.35 -1.14
N PHE A 122 10.86 4.19 -1.02
CA PHE A 122 11.56 2.92 -1.05
C PHE A 122 12.27 2.66 -2.39
N ASP A 123 13.53 2.24 -2.30
CA ASP A 123 14.40 1.83 -3.41
C ASP A 123 14.28 0.32 -3.73
N GLN A 124 13.78 -0.49 -2.79
CA GLN A 124 13.58 -1.93 -2.93
C GLN A 124 12.10 -2.29 -2.80
N ILE A 125 11.58 -3.11 -3.72
CA ILE A 125 10.18 -3.57 -3.68
C ILE A 125 9.90 -4.38 -2.41
N SER A 126 10.86 -5.19 -1.96
CA SER A 126 10.76 -6.00 -0.74
C SER A 126 10.52 -5.18 0.53
N LYS A 127 10.85 -3.88 0.54
CA LYS A 127 10.52 -2.97 1.65
C LYS A 127 9.02 -2.72 1.78
N ALA A 128 8.27 -2.79 0.68
CA ALA A 128 6.82 -2.66 0.72
C ALA A 128 6.16 -3.85 1.46
N ASP A 129 6.69 -5.06 1.29
CA ASP A 129 6.24 -6.23 2.05
C ASP A 129 6.58 -6.10 3.54
N ALA A 130 7.77 -5.58 3.85
CA ALA A 130 8.15 -5.29 5.23
C ALA A 130 7.26 -4.19 5.85
N LEU A 131 6.92 -3.15 5.09
CA LEU A 131 6.01 -2.10 5.52
C LEU A 131 4.61 -2.65 5.81
N PHE A 132 4.12 -3.61 5.03
CA PHE A 132 2.85 -4.29 5.34
C PHE A 132 2.90 -5.00 6.69
N LYS A 133 4.00 -5.67 7.03
CA LYS A 133 4.15 -6.34 8.35
C LYS A 133 4.12 -5.33 9.50
N VAL A 134 4.81 -4.20 9.33
CA VAL A 134 4.80 -3.09 10.30
C VAL A 134 3.41 -2.48 10.42
N PHE A 135 2.73 -2.25 9.30
CA PHE A 135 1.34 -1.81 9.27
C PHE A 135 0.42 -2.81 9.98
N ALA A 136 0.63 -4.12 9.76
CA ALA A 136 -0.18 -5.14 10.38
C ALA A 136 -0.02 -5.20 11.91
N ALA A 137 1.20 -5.02 12.41
CA ALA A 137 1.45 -4.87 13.84
C ALA A 137 0.71 -3.63 14.41
N TYR A 138 0.73 -2.51 13.68
CA TYR A 138 0.01 -1.30 14.08
C TYR A 138 -1.52 -1.47 14.08
N ILE A 139 -2.07 -2.14 13.07
CA ILE A 139 -3.51 -2.45 13.03
C ILE A 139 -3.92 -3.35 14.20
N ARG A 140 -3.06 -4.29 14.59
CA ARG A 140 -3.29 -5.20 15.73
C ARG A 140 -3.02 -4.59 17.10
N ASP A 141 -2.69 -3.29 17.15
CA ASP A 141 -2.29 -2.59 18.38
C ASP A 141 -1.07 -3.22 19.08
N GLU A 142 -0.22 -3.93 18.34
CA GLU A 142 1.05 -4.48 18.84
C GLU A 142 2.12 -3.39 18.95
N ILE A 143 1.99 -2.34 18.12
CA ILE A 143 2.83 -1.14 18.12
C ILE A 143 1.92 0.09 18.02
N ASN A 144 2.37 1.22 18.57
CA ASN A 144 1.65 2.48 18.45
C ASN A 144 2.04 3.26 17.17
N TYR A 145 1.37 4.38 16.91
CA TYR A 145 1.62 5.21 15.71
C TYR A 145 3.08 5.71 15.63
N GLN A 146 3.67 6.11 16.76
CA GLN A 146 5.04 6.62 16.79
C GLN A 146 6.03 5.53 16.40
N GLU A 147 5.85 4.33 16.92
CA GLU A 147 6.65 3.14 16.56
C GLU A 147 6.46 2.78 15.09
N PHE A 148 5.22 2.79 14.58
CA PHE A 148 4.94 2.60 13.15
C PHE A 148 5.74 3.56 12.27
N SER A 149 5.71 4.86 12.59
CA SER A 149 6.43 5.88 11.83
C SER A 149 7.95 5.70 11.93
N GLN A 150 8.47 5.35 13.11
CA GLN A 150 9.90 5.04 13.29
C GLN A 150 10.34 3.83 12.46
N TYR A 151 9.56 2.74 12.46
CA TYR A 151 9.87 1.57 11.65
C TYR A 151 9.75 1.84 10.15
N SER A 152 8.75 2.62 9.73
CA SER A 152 8.62 3.08 8.34
C SER A 152 9.86 3.86 7.89
N TYR A 153 10.35 4.78 8.73
CA TYR A 153 11.59 5.52 8.50
C TYR A 153 12.82 4.61 8.44
N ILE A 154 12.93 3.61 9.33
CA ILE A 154 14.04 2.64 9.29
C ILE A 154 14.02 1.86 7.99
N LEU A 155 12.85 1.36 7.57
CA LEU A 155 12.68 0.62 6.31
C LEU A 155 13.10 1.46 5.10
N GLN A 156 12.86 2.77 5.13
CA GLN A 156 13.30 3.67 4.06
C GLN A 156 14.82 3.64 3.88
N ASN A 157 15.59 3.63 4.97
CA ASN A 157 17.03 3.84 4.94
C ASN A 157 17.85 2.53 4.95
N ILE A 158 17.25 1.41 5.33
CA ILE A 158 17.95 0.14 5.49
C ILE A 158 18.09 -0.60 4.16
N ASP A 159 19.20 -1.30 3.92
CA ASP A 159 19.28 -2.24 2.80
C ASP A 159 18.90 -3.65 3.28
N LEU A 160 17.74 -4.15 2.83
CA LEU A 160 17.25 -5.46 3.26
C LEU A 160 18.14 -6.61 2.78
N ASN A 161 18.87 -6.46 1.68
CA ASN A 161 19.78 -7.50 1.18
C ASN A 161 20.99 -7.67 2.09
N ASN A 162 21.47 -6.55 2.64
CA ASN A 162 22.66 -6.50 3.48
C ASN A 162 22.35 -6.70 4.97
N LEU A 163 21.08 -6.65 5.38
CA LEU A 163 20.66 -6.93 6.76
C LEU A 163 21.15 -8.27 7.29
N ARG A 164 21.06 -9.33 6.47
CA ARG A 164 21.53 -10.66 6.85
C ARG A 164 23.04 -10.67 7.08
N ILE A 165 23.79 -10.07 6.16
CA ILE A 165 25.26 -9.99 6.21
C ILE A 165 25.69 -9.20 7.45
N PHE A 166 25.04 -8.07 7.71
CA PHE A 166 25.31 -7.24 8.89
C PHE A 166 25.04 -8.01 10.20
N ARG A 167 23.93 -8.75 10.26
CA ARG A 167 23.58 -9.59 11.40
C ARG A 167 24.62 -10.69 11.63
N GLU A 168 25.02 -11.40 10.57
CA GLU A 168 26.05 -12.45 10.63
C GLU A 168 27.38 -11.88 11.12
N PHE A 169 27.81 -10.73 10.59
CA PHE A 169 29.02 -10.04 11.04
C PHE A 169 28.99 -9.75 12.56
N TYR A 170 27.88 -9.24 13.09
CA TYR A 170 27.76 -8.94 14.53
C TYR A 170 27.80 -10.19 15.41
N TYR A 171 27.10 -11.27 15.04
CA TYR A 171 27.09 -12.50 15.83
C TYR A 171 28.42 -13.27 15.76
N GLU A 172 29.13 -13.21 14.64
CA GLU A 172 30.44 -13.86 14.49
C GLU A 172 31.58 -13.10 15.16
N ASN A 173 31.46 -11.76 15.25
CA ASN A 173 32.54 -10.91 15.78
C ASN A 173 32.28 -10.39 17.20
N GLY A 174 31.18 -10.77 17.85
CA GLY A 174 30.96 -10.58 19.29
C GLY A 174 31.09 -9.13 19.77
N LEU A 175 30.41 -8.19 19.10
CA LEU A 175 30.21 -6.82 19.59
C LEU A 175 28.88 -6.68 20.31
#